data_AF-A0A2J6XLS3-F1
#
_entry.id   AF-A0A2J6XLS3-F1
#
_cell.length_a   1.000
_cell.length_b   1.000
_cell.length_c   1.000
_cell.angle_alpha   90.00
_cell.angle_beta   90.00
_cell.angle_gamma   90.00
#
_symmetry.space_group_name_H-M   'P 1'
#
loop_
_entity.id
_entity.type
_entity.pdbx_description
1 polymer ?
#
loop_
_entity_poly.entity_id
_entity_poly.type
_entity_poly.pdbx_seq_one_letter_code
_entity_poly.pdbx_strand_id
1 'polypeptide(L)'
;MMLLVIYDVSDDSKRLKLSKRLMQFGLSRIQRSAFIGKASSSLAKDIERASSSIIDKSTDIVHLIKISEMEWNLASKIGKSYFGVEEEWTI
;
A
#
# COMPACT_ATOMS: atom_id res chain seq x y z
N MET A 1 -0.11 15.51 -1.01
CA MET A 1 0.64 14.47 -1.74
C MET A 1 0.05 13.12 -1.38
N MET A 2 -0.14 12.27 -2.39
CA MET A 2 -0.52 10.88 -2.22
C MET A 2 0.74 9.99 -2.36
N LEU A 3 0.75 8.87 -1.65
CA LEU A 3 1.78 7.85 -1.78
C LEU A 3 1.15 6.55 -2.26
N LEU A 4 1.51 6.16 -3.48
CA LEU A 4 1.18 4.86 -4.05
C LEU A 4 2.28 3.87 -3.68
N VAL A 5 1.91 2.82 -2.97
CA VAL A 5 2.81 1.71 -2.62
C VAL A 5 2.40 0.50 -3.42
N ILE A 6 3.28 0.01 -4.30
CA ILE A 6 3.09 -1.21 -5.08
C ILE A 6 4.19 -2.18 -4.65
N TYR A 7 3.86 -3.45 -4.49
CA TYR A 7 4.87 -4.44 -4.11
C TYR A 7 4.71 -5.76 -4.84
N ASP A 8 5.82 -6.47 -4.97
CA ASP A 8 5.85 -7.89 -5.25
C ASP A 8 6.63 -8.57 -4.13
N VAL A 9 5.95 -9.41 -3.37
CA VAL A 9 6.48 -10.04 -2.15
C VAL A 9 6.14 -11.53 -2.21
N SER A 10 7.19 -12.33 -2.34
CA SER A 10 7.12 -13.76 -2.61
C SER A 10 6.54 -14.52 -1.42
N ASP A 11 6.99 -14.18 -0.21
CA ASP A 11 6.54 -14.83 1.02
C ASP A 11 5.19 -14.29 1.52
N ASP A 12 4.24 -15.20 1.72
CA ASP A 12 2.87 -14.88 2.14
C ASP A 12 2.80 -14.21 3.51
N SER A 13 3.66 -14.62 4.45
CA SER A 13 3.69 -14.06 5.80
C SER A 13 4.25 -12.63 5.80
N LYS A 14 5.31 -12.37 5.03
CA LYS A 14 5.88 -11.03 4.83
C LYS A 14 4.89 -10.13 4.11
N ARG A 15 4.21 -10.64 3.08
CA ARG A 15 3.18 -9.90 2.35
C ARG A 15 2.01 -9.50 3.26
N LEU A 16 1.53 -10.41 4.10
CA LEU A 16 0.48 -10.12 5.08
C LEU A 16 0.95 -9.11 6.14
N LYS A 17 2.21 -9.22 6.59
CA LYS A 17 2.80 -8.26 7.54
C LYS A 17 2.92 -6.86 6.94
N LEU A 18 3.42 -6.75 5.70
CA LEU A 18 3.53 -5.49 4.97
C LEU A 18 2.14 -4.86 4.78
N SER A 19 1.16 -5.65 4.33
CA SER A 19 -0.24 -5.23 4.23
C SER A 19 -0.76 -4.56 5.50
N LYS A 20 -0.69 -5.28 6.63
CA LYS A 20 -1.20 -4.78 7.91
C LYS A 20 -0.48 -3.50 8.32
N ARG A 21 0.83 -3.43 8.06
CA ARG A 21 1.63 -2.24 8.39
C ARG A 21 1.23 -1.03 7.55
N LEU A 22 0.97 -1.20 6.24
CA LEU A 22 0.51 -0.12 5.37
C LEU A 22 -0.89 0.39 5.78
N MET A 23 -1.79 -0.50 6.19
CA MET A 23 -3.10 -0.11 6.75
C MET A 23 -2.95 0.70 8.04
N GLN A 24 -2.05 0.30 8.94
CA GLN A 24 -1.77 1.04 10.18
C GLN A 24 -1.22 2.45 9.94
N PHE A 25 -0.52 2.66 8.82
CA PHE A 25 -0.09 4.00 8.40
C PHE A 25 -1.21 4.84 7.76
N GLY A 26 -2.43 4.30 7.66
CA GLY A 26 -3.58 4.99 7.06
C GLY A 26 -3.65 4.88 5.54
N LEU A 27 -2.87 3.99 4.91
CA LEU A 27 -3.04 3.72 3.48
C LEU A 27 -4.22 2.77 3.25
N SER A 28 -5.00 3.06 2.22
CA SER A 28 -6.11 2.23 1.75
C SER A 28 -5.62 1.21 0.72
N ARG A 29 -6.03 -0.04 0.88
CA ARG A 29 -5.73 -1.10 -0.08
C ARG A 29 -6.58 -0.92 -1.35
N ILE A 30 -5.94 -0.92 -2.52
CA ILE A 30 -6.61 -0.76 -3.83
C ILE A 30 -6.47 -1.98 -4.74
N GLN A 31 -5.44 -2.80 -4.52
CA GLN A 31 -5.26 -4.12 -5.16
C GLN A 31 -4.60 -5.09 -4.17
N ARG A 32 -4.49 -6.38 -4.53
CA ARG A 32 -3.81 -7.42 -3.73
C ARG A 32 -2.39 -7.02 -3.32
N SER A 33 -1.71 -6.25 -4.16
CA SER A 33 -0.37 -5.77 -3.89
C SER A 33 -0.17 -4.27 -4.12
N ALA A 34 -1.22 -3.47 -3.91
CA ALA A 34 -1.11 -2.01 -4.03
C ALA A 34 -1.97 -1.27 -2.99
N PHE A 35 -1.42 -0.16 -2.49
CA PHE A 35 -1.99 0.72 -1.48
C PHE A 35 -1.83 2.20 -1.86
N ILE A 36 -2.77 3.05 -1.47
CA ILE A 36 -2.73 4.49 -1.72
C ILE A 36 -3.19 5.26 -0.48
N GLY A 37 -2.63 6.43 -0.23
CA GLY A 37 -3.10 7.29 0.86
C GLY A 37 -2.35 8.61 0.93
N LYS A 38 -2.87 9.55 1.71
CA LYS A 38 -2.19 10.84 1.96
C LYS A 38 -0.95 10.58 2.80
N ALA A 39 0.18 11.15 2.39
CA ALA A 39 1.41 11.03 3.15
C ALA A 39 2.21 12.33 3.14
N SER A 40 2.75 12.68 4.31
CA SER A 40 3.82 13.68 4.41
C SER A 40 5.15 13.06 3.98
N SER A 41 6.16 13.91 3.76
CA SER A 41 7.52 13.43 3.47
C SER A 41 8.11 12.60 4.61
N SER A 42 7.76 12.88 5.87
CA SER A 42 8.17 12.08 7.02
C SER A 42 7.49 10.71 7.02
N LEU A 43 6.17 10.67 6.84
CA LEU A 43 5.43 9.41 6.78
C LEU A 43 5.92 8.52 5.63
N ALA A 44 6.22 9.09 4.46
CA ALA A 44 6.79 8.35 3.35
C ALA A 44 8.13 7.67 3.72
N LYS A 45 9.02 8.37 4.45
CA LYS A 45 10.28 7.79 4.95
C LYS A 45 10.06 6.72 6.01
N ASP A 46 9.02 6.85 6.84
CA ASP A 46 8.66 5.84 7.83
C ASP A 46 8.12 4.57 7.17
N ILE A 47 7.29 4.72 6.12
CA ILE A 47 6.80 3.62 5.29
C ILE A 47 7.95 2.93 4.57
N GLU A 48 8.90 3.68 4.02
CA GLU A 48 10.10 3.12 3.37
C GLU A 48 10.91 2.26 4.35
N ARG A 49 11.21 2.80 5.54
CA ARG A 49 11.94 2.07 6.61
C ARG A 49 11.20 0.82 7.06
N ALA A 50 9.88 0.92 7.26
CA ALA A 50 9.07 -0.22 7.67
C ALA A 50 8.96 -1.29 6.58
N SER A 51 8.86 -0.90 5.31
CA SER A 51 8.81 -1.84 4.18
C SER A 51 10.14 -2.59 4.06
N SER A 52 11.25 -1.83 4.12
CA SER A 52 12.64 -2.31 4.05
C SER A 52 12.98 -3.31 5.17
N SER A 53 12.34 -3.22 6.34
CA SER A 53 12.57 -4.16 7.46
C SER A 53 11.67 -5.40 7.43
N ILE A 54 10.64 -5.44 6.58
CA ILE A 54 9.71 -6.56 6.46
C ILE A 54 10.10 -7.50 5.32
N ILE A 55 10.55 -6.93 4.20
CA ILE A 55 10.75 -7.67 2.95
C ILE A 55 12.11 -8.37 2.89
N ASP A 56 12.24 -9.34 2.00
CA ASP A 56 13.52 -9.88 1.56
C ASP A 56 14.02 -9.13 0.32
N LYS A 57 15.08 -8.34 0.46
CA LYS A 57 15.59 -7.54 -0.67
C LYS A 57 16.21 -8.38 -1.80
N SER A 58 16.42 -9.68 -1.60
CA SER A 58 16.92 -10.57 -2.64
C SER A 58 15.82 -11.13 -3.55
N THR A 59 14.57 -11.10 -3.11
CA THR A 59 13.42 -11.72 -3.82
C THR A 59 12.20 -10.82 -3.94
N ASP A 60 12.11 -9.77 -3.14
CA ASP A 60 10.97 -8.87 -3.06
C ASP A 60 11.31 -7.46 -3.57
N ILE A 61 10.30 -6.75 -4.04
CA ILE A 61 10.40 -5.34 -4.45
C ILE A 61 9.21 -4.53 -3.93
N VAL A 62 9.47 -3.29 -3.51
CA VAL A 62 8.45 -2.34 -3.10
C VAL A 62 8.74 -1.00 -3.76
N HIS A 63 7.78 -0.50 -4.54
CA HIS A 63 7.80 0.84 -5.12
C HIS A 63 7.00 1.80 -4.26
N LEU A 64 7.62 2.94 -3.92
CA LEU A 64 6.98 4.06 -3.25
C LEU A 64 6.93 5.24 -4.21
N ILE A 65 5.75 5.49 -4.79
CA ILE A 65 5.56 6.49 -5.84
C ILE A 65 4.76 7.64 -5.26
N LYS A 66 5.38 8.82 -5.22
CA LYS A 66 4.72 10.07 -4.82
C LYS A 66 3.96 10.61 -6.02
N ILE A 67 2.67 10.84 -5.87
CA ILE A 67 1.81 11.45 -6.89
C ILE A 67 0.97 12.55 -6.26
N SER A 68 0.51 13.50 -7.07
CA SER A 68 -0.48 14.49 -6.65
C SER A 68 -1.86 13.85 -6.50
N GLU A 69 -2.75 14.51 -5.76
CA GLU A 69 -4.16 14.10 -5.66
C GLU A 69 -4.85 14.24 -7.02
N MET A 70 -4.45 15.22 -7.83
CA MET A 70 -4.93 15.41 -9.19
C MET A 70 -4.57 14.23 -10.11
N GLU A 71 -3.30 13.84 -10.17
CA GLU A 71 -2.86 12.68 -10.98
C GLU A 71 -3.56 11.39 -10.55
N TRP A 72 -3.77 11.20 -9.24
CA TRP A 72 -4.52 10.06 -8.74
C TRP A 72 -5.99 10.07 -9.20
N ASN A 73 -6.63 11.24 -9.19
CA ASN A 73 -8.04 11.38 -9.61
C ASN A 73 -8.24 11.16 -11.11
N LEU A 74 -7.19 11.32 -11.93
CA LEU A 74 -7.21 11.02 -13.36
C LEU A 74 -6.97 9.53 -13.67
N ALA A 75 -6.61 8.71 -12.68
CA ALA A 75 -6.34 7.30 -12.89
C ALA A 75 -7.61 6.52 -13.28
N SER A 76 -7.53 5.80 -14.40
CA SER A 76 -8.59 4.88 -14.82
C SER A 76 -8.53 3.57 -14.04
N LYS A 77 -9.69 3.01 -13.72
CA LYS A 77 -9.84 1.72 -13.02
C LYS A 77 -10.72 0.81 -13.86
N ILE A 78 -10.23 -0.39 -14.18
CA ILE A 78 -10.93 -1.35 -15.03
C ILE A 78 -10.99 -2.69 -14.28
N GLY A 79 -12.17 -3.32 -14.25
CA GLY A 79 -12.40 -4.60 -13.56
C GLY A 79 -12.92 -4.46 -12.13
N LYS A 80 -12.86 -5.55 -11.36
CA LYS A 80 -13.40 -5.60 -9.99
C LYS A 80 -12.51 -4.79 -9.05
N SER A 81 -13.11 -3.84 -8.33
CA SER A 81 -12.42 -3.11 -7.27
C SER A 81 -12.11 -4.02 -6.08
N TYR A 82 -10.97 -3.79 -5.43
CA TYR A 82 -10.63 -4.43 -4.15
C TYR A 82 -11.46 -3.87 -2.97
N PHE A 83 -12.58 -3.17 -3.19
CA PHE A 83 -13.55 -2.86 -2.13
C PHE A 83 -14.22 -4.18 -1.68
N GLY A 84 -13.45 -4.99 -0.97
CA GLY A 84 -13.79 -6.26 -0.35
C GLY A 84 -13.26 -6.20 1.08
N VAL A 85 -13.73 -5.20 1.81
CA VAL A 85 -14.13 -5.33 3.20
C VAL A 85 -15.52 -4.70 3.22
N GLU A 86 -16.54 -5.52 2.94
CA GLU A 86 -17.84 -5.26 3.55
C GLU A 86 -17.60 -5.17 5.05
N GLU A 87 -18.27 -4.21 5.68
CA GLU A 87 -18.32 -4.00 7.12
C GLU A 87 -18.87 -5.24 7.83
N GLU A 88 -18.05 -6.27 8.04
CA GLU A 88 -18.31 -7.30 9.05
C GLU A 88 -17.44 -7.03 10.29
N TRP A 89 -17.73 -5.92 10.93
CA TRP A 89 -17.69 -5.80 12.39
C TRP A 89 -19.02 -5.20 12.82
N THR A 90 -20.08 -6.01 12.72
CA THR A 90 -21.34 -5.73 13.40
C THR A 90 -21.19 -6.20 14.85
N ILE A 91 -21.14 -5.20 15.75
CA ILE A 91 -21.29 -5.19 17.22
C ILE A 91 -20.17 -5.86 18.03
#